data_AF-A0A7K1L8C1-F1
#
_entry.id   AF-A0A7K1L8C1-F1
#
_cell.length_a   1.000
_cell.length_b   1.000
_cell.length_c   1.000
_cell.angle_alpha   90.00
_cell.angle_beta   90.00
_cell.angle_gamma   90.00
#
_symmetry.space_group_name_H-M   'P 1'
#
loop_
_entity.id
_entity.type
_entity.pdbx_description
1 polymer ?
#
loop_
_entity_poly.entity_id
_entity_poly.type
_entity_poly.pdbx_seq_one_letter_code
_entity_poly.pdbx_strand_id
1 'polypeptide(L)'
;MTAYDIDGPGVGGVVGKIGGYVAGEGGKGEGGLVKQLSDFGKHVSEAGSAAASQPIGTALKEYVEHTTPGLKGMVTKTAACIEGAVKAVKAYNQADYEMVQEAQKGAAEAPAPKIGK
;
A
#
# COMPACT_ATOMS: atom_id res chain seq x y z
N MET A 1 26.17 8.18 -16.25
CA MET A 1 25.48 7.83 -15.00
C MET A 1 24.69 6.56 -15.25
N THR A 2 25.06 5.46 -14.61
CA THR A 2 24.38 4.17 -14.81
C THR A 2 23.12 4.13 -13.96
N ALA A 3 22.01 4.32 -14.65
CA ALA A 3 20.61 4.04 -14.32
C ALA A 3 20.20 4.00 -12.85
N TYR A 4 19.34 4.95 -12.53
CA TYR A 4 18.18 4.73 -11.70
C TYR A 4 17.48 3.39 -12.12
N ASP A 5 17.73 2.30 -11.37
CA ASP A 5 17.15 0.95 -11.55
C ASP A 5 15.93 0.68 -10.62
N ILE A 6 14.75 1.26 -10.93
CA ILE A 6 13.49 0.85 -10.30
C ILE A 6 12.61 0.11 -11.31
N ASP A 7 12.15 -1.09 -10.95
CA ASP A 7 11.11 -1.80 -11.69
C ASP A 7 9.72 -1.29 -11.28
N GLY A 8 9.30 -0.17 -11.89
CA GLY A 8 7.97 0.42 -11.65
C GLY A 8 6.81 -0.58 -11.83
N PRO A 9 6.75 -1.36 -12.93
CA PRO A 9 5.78 -2.43 -13.11
C PRO A 9 5.84 -3.51 -12.02
N GLY A 10 7.03 -3.96 -11.63
CA GLY A 10 7.23 -4.94 -10.56
C GLY A 10 6.71 -4.45 -9.21
N VAL A 11 7.02 -3.19 -8.85
CA VAL A 11 6.48 -2.56 -7.64
C VAL A 11 4.95 -2.46 -7.70
N GLY A 12 4.39 -2.10 -8.86
CA GLY A 12 2.95 -2.07 -9.09
C GLY A 12 2.28 -3.44 -8.85
N GLY A 13 2.89 -4.51 -9.32
CA GLY A 13 2.42 -5.88 -9.09
C GLY A 13 2.41 -6.28 -7.62
N VAL A 14 3.50 -5.99 -6.89
CA VAL A 14 3.61 -6.28 -5.45
C VAL A 14 2.60 -5.46 -4.64
N VAL A 15 2.51 -4.16 -4.90
CA VAL A 15 1.57 -3.26 -4.22
C VAL A 15 0.12 -3.66 -4.49
N GLY A 16 -0.21 -4.04 -5.74
CA GLY A 16 -1.54 -4.55 -6.09
C GLY A 16 -1.89 -5.83 -5.34
N LYS A 17 -0.94 -6.78 -5.24
CA LYS A 17 -1.13 -8.02 -4.47
C LYS A 17 -1.36 -7.77 -2.99
N ILE A 18 -0.56 -6.89 -2.38
CA ILE A 18 -0.72 -6.51 -0.97
C ILE A 18 -2.05 -5.78 -0.74
N GLY A 19 -2.43 -4.88 -1.64
CA GLY A 19 -3.73 -4.22 -1.62
C GLY A 19 -4.89 -5.23 -1.66
N GLY A 20 -4.76 -6.30 -2.45
CA GLY A 20 -5.70 -7.41 -2.48
C GLY A 20 -5.85 -8.14 -1.14
N TYR A 21 -4.75 -8.38 -0.41
CA TYR A 21 -4.81 -8.99 0.92
C TYR A 21 -5.52 -8.11 1.96
N VAL A 22 -5.38 -6.78 1.84
CA VAL A 22 -5.97 -5.85 2.81
C VAL A 22 -7.44 -5.57 2.50
N ALA A 23 -7.75 -5.21 1.26
CA ALA A 23 -9.05 -4.66 0.87
C ALA A 23 -9.90 -5.62 0.01
N GLY A 24 -9.38 -6.82 -0.30
CA GLY A 24 -10.02 -7.78 -1.19
C GLY A 24 -9.74 -7.52 -2.66
N GLU A 25 -10.24 -8.43 -3.51
CA GLU A 25 -10.12 -8.30 -4.97
C GLU A 25 -10.70 -6.96 -5.44
N GLY A 26 -9.94 -6.23 -6.27
CA GLY A 26 -10.33 -4.90 -6.75
C GLY A 26 -10.17 -3.76 -5.75
N GLY A 27 -9.67 -4.00 -4.52
CA GLY A 27 -9.30 -2.94 -3.57
C GLY A 27 -10.47 -2.12 -3.01
N LYS A 28 -11.71 -2.61 -3.13
CA LYS A 28 -12.93 -1.86 -2.76
C LYS A 28 -13.29 -1.94 -1.27
N GLY A 29 -12.50 -2.66 -0.46
CA GLY A 29 -12.75 -2.84 0.97
C GLY A 29 -13.83 -3.87 1.29
N GLU A 30 -14.32 -4.61 0.29
CA GLU A 30 -15.36 -5.63 0.41
C GLU A 30 -14.79 -7.02 0.72
N GLY A 31 -13.47 -7.14 0.89
CA GLY A 31 -12.79 -8.39 1.20
C GLY A 31 -11.50 -8.19 2.02
N GLY A 32 -10.66 -9.22 2.03
CA GLY A 32 -9.37 -9.20 2.72
C GLY A 32 -9.48 -8.98 4.23
N LEU A 33 -8.41 -8.42 4.80
CA LEU A 33 -8.31 -8.11 6.23
C LEU A 33 -9.41 -7.15 6.70
N VAL A 34 -9.84 -6.20 5.87
CA VAL A 34 -10.91 -5.23 6.22
C VAL A 34 -12.24 -5.94 6.48
N LYS A 35 -12.62 -6.89 5.63
CA LYS A 35 -13.82 -7.70 5.85
C LYS A 35 -13.70 -8.60 7.07
N GLN A 36 -12.55 -9.26 7.25
CA GLN A 36 -12.30 -10.09 8.43
C GLN A 36 -12.42 -9.30 9.75
N LEU A 37 -11.97 -8.03 9.78
CA LEU A 37 -12.18 -7.15 10.93
C LEU A 37 -13.67 -6.84 11.17
N SER A 38 -14.44 -6.62 10.11
CA SER A 38 -15.88 -6.37 10.23
C SER A 38 -16.62 -7.60 10.77
N ASP A 39 -16.28 -8.78 10.27
CA ASP A 39 -16.89 -10.04 10.68
C ASP A 39 -16.42 -10.47 12.09
N PHE A 40 -15.19 -10.14 12.48
CA PHE A 40 -14.67 -10.37 13.83
C PHE A 40 -15.59 -9.79 14.91
N GLY A 41 -16.02 -8.54 14.77
CA GLY A 41 -16.92 -7.90 15.73
C GLY A 41 -18.29 -8.61 15.81
N LYS A 42 -18.81 -9.06 14.66
CA LYS A 42 -20.07 -9.82 14.60
C LYS A 42 -19.93 -11.17 15.31
N HIS A 43 -18.91 -11.95 14.96
CA HIS A 43 -18.68 -13.28 15.55
C HIS A 43 -18.46 -13.20 17.06
N VAL A 44 -17.75 -12.18 17.56
CA VAL A 44 -17.57 -12.02 19.01
C VAL A 44 -18.90 -11.67 19.70
N SER A 45 -19.72 -10.82 19.08
CA SER A 45 -21.06 -10.52 19.61
C SER A 45 -21.95 -11.77 19.64
N GLU A 46 -21.95 -12.56 18.56
CA GLU A 46 -22.71 -13.81 18.47
C GLU A 46 -22.24 -14.84 19.50
N ALA A 47 -20.93 -14.98 19.70
CA ALA A 47 -20.37 -15.84 20.73
C ALA A 47 -20.79 -15.41 22.14
N GLY A 48 -20.82 -14.10 22.42
CA GLY A 48 -21.30 -13.55 23.68
C GLY A 48 -22.78 -13.84 23.93
N SER A 49 -23.62 -13.66 22.91
CA SER A 49 -25.05 -14.00 22.97
C SER A 49 -25.29 -15.50 23.17
N ALA A 50 -24.53 -16.35 22.47
CA ALA A 50 -24.66 -17.80 22.57
C ALA A 50 -24.17 -18.35 23.91
N ALA A 51 -23.13 -17.76 24.50
CA ALA A 51 -22.59 -18.18 25.78
C ALA A 51 -23.54 -17.89 26.96
N ALA A 52 -24.47 -16.92 26.80
CA ALA A 52 -25.48 -16.54 27.79
C ALA A 52 -24.94 -16.37 29.24
N SER A 53 -23.69 -15.91 29.36
CA SER A 53 -22.94 -15.89 30.61
C SER A 53 -22.23 -14.55 30.77
N GLN A 54 -22.56 -13.85 31.86
CA GLN A 54 -22.01 -12.51 32.12
C GLN A 54 -20.47 -12.51 32.22
N PRO A 55 -19.80 -13.45 32.93
CA PRO A 55 -18.33 -13.51 32.94
C PRO A 55 -17.72 -13.71 31.55
N ILE A 56 -18.33 -14.53 30.70
CA ILE A 56 -17.85 -14.78 29.33
C ILE A 56 -18.06 -13.52 28.47
N GLY A 57 -19.19 -12.84 28.61
CA GLY A 57 -19.47 -11.58 27.92
C GLY A 57 -18.46 -10.49 28.26
N THR A 58 -18.08 -10.36 29.54
CA THR A 58 -17.02 -9.42 29.97
C THR A 58 -15.68 -9.76 29.36
N ALA A 59 -15.25 -11.03 29.41
CA ALA A 59 -13.98 -11.46 28.84
C ALA A 59 -13.90 -11.24 27.32
N LEU A 60 -15.00 -11.50 26.59
CA LEU A 60 -15.09 -11.23 25.15
C LEU A 60 -15.03 -9.73 24.83
N LYS A 61 -15.65 -8.89 25.66
CA LYS A 61 -15.56 -7.44 25.53
C LYS A 61 -14.12 -6.94 25.70
N GLU A 62 -13.43 -7.38 26.76
CA GLU A 62 -12.03 -7.02 27.01
C GLU A 62 -11.12 -7.51 25.89
N TYR A 63 -11.36 -8.71 25.37
CA TYR A 63 -10.64 -9.25 24.23
C TYR A 63 -10.79 -8.38 22.96
N VAL A 64 -12.00 -7.91 22.67
CA VAL A 64 -12.26 -7.00 21.55
C VAL A 64 -11.58 -5.66 21.74
N GLU A 65 -11.68 -5.07 22.93
CA GLU A 65 -11.05 -3.79 23.27
C GLU A 65 -9.52 -3.86 23.12
N HIS A 66 -8.90 -4.96 23.58
CA HIS A 66 -7.46 -5.17 23.46
C HIS A 66 -7.01 -5.43 22.01
N THR A 67 -7.74 -6.24 21.26
CA THR A 67 -7.27 -6.77 19.96
C THR A 67 -7.56 -5.83 18.80
N THR A 68 -8.67 -5.09 18.87
CA THR A 68 -9.12 -4.20 17.77
C THR A 68 -8.09 -3.15 17.36
N PRO A 69 -7.39 -2.44 18.28
CA PRO A 69 -6.36 -1.46 17.91
C PRO A 69 -5.22 -2.07 17.09
N GLY A 70 -4.75 -3.27 17.46
CA GLY A 70 -3.71 -3.98 16.72
C GLY A 70 -4.16 -4.35 15.30
N LEU A 71 -5.37 -4.90 15.17
CA LEU A 71 -5.96 -5.26 13.88
C LEU A 71 -6.13 -4.02 12.97
N LYS A 72 -6.67 -2.92 13.49
CA LYS A 72 -6.80 -1.66 12.75
C LYS A 72 -5.43 -1.09 12.38
N GLY A 73 -4.45 -1.18 13.29
CA GLY A 73 -3.07 -0.75 13.07
C GLY A 73 -2.37 -1.48 11.92
N MET A 74 -2.65 -2.77 11.73
CA MET A 74 -2.11 -3.51 10.58
C MET A 74 -2.67 -2.99 9.26
N VAL A 75 -3.98 -2.73 9.19
CA VAL A 75 -4.62 -2.17 7.98
C VAL A 75 -4.05 -0.80 7.66
N THR A 76 -3.96 0.10 8.64
CA THR A 76 -3.47 1.47 8.42
C THR A 76 -2.00 1.50 8.05
N LYS A 77 -1.15 0.71 8.73
CA LYS A 77 0.28 0.62 8.37
C LYS A 77 0.48 0.07 6.97
N THR A 78 -0.27 -0.97 6.60
CA THR A 78 -0.15 -1.56 5.25
C THR A 78 -0.60 -0.57 4.17
N ALA A 79 -1.69 0.17 4.40
CA ALA A 79 -2.13 1.23 3.49
C ALA A 79 -1.07 2.33 3.33
N ALA A 80 -0.46 2.77 4.44
CA ALA A 80 0.61 3.77 4.41
C ALA A 80 1.85 3.28 3.64
N CYS A 81 2.24 2.01 3.79
CA CYS A 81 3.34 1.42 3.02
C CYS A 81 3.04 1.37 1.52
N ILE A 82 1.82 0.97 1.14
CA ILE A 82 1.36 0.98 -0.26
C ILE A 82 1.45 2.39 -0.84
N GLU A 83 0.90 3.38 -0.14
CA GLU A 83 0.90 4.76 -0.60
C GLU A 83 2.33 5.32 -0.74
N GLY A 84 3.20 5.04 0.23
CA GLY A 84 4.62 5.41 0.20
C GLY A 84 5.36 4.81 -0.99
N ALA A 85 5.15 3.52 -1.27
CA ALA A 85 5.76 2.84 -2.42
C ALA A 85 5.30 3.46 -3.75
N VAL A 86 4.01 3.74 -3.91
CA VAL A 86 3.47 4.39 -5.11
C VAL A 86 4.03 5.80 -5.28
N LYS A 87 4.11 6.58 -4.20
CA LYS A 87 4.71 7.92 -4.22
C LYS A 87 6.18 7.88 -4.62
N ALA A 88 6.95 6.92 -4.09
CA ALA A 88 8.35 6.75 -4.42
C ALA A 88 8.55 6.46 -5.91
N VAL A 89 7.80 5.50 -6.48
CA VAL A 89 7.87 5.17 -7.93
C VAL A 89 7.49 6.38 -8.79
N LYS A 90 6.45 7.15 -8.40
CA LYS A 90 6.07 8.37 -9.14
C LYS A 90 7.16 9.42 -9.12
N ALA A 91 7.74 9.69 -7.95
CA ALA A 91 8.84 10.66 -7.81
C ALA A 91 10.07 10.24 -8.63
N TYR A 92 10.33 8.94 -8.67
CA TYR A 92 11.41 8.36 -9.45
C TYR A 92 11.25 8.59 -10.96
N ASN A 93 10.11 8.19 -11.50
CA ASN A 93 9.80 8.39 -12.93
C ASN A 93 9.84 9.88 -13.30
N GLN A 94 9.35 10.74 -12.41
CA GLN A 94 9.39 12.19 -12.63
C GLN A 94 10.83 12.73 -12.73
N ALA A 95 11.73 12.29 -11.84
CA ALA A 95 13.13 12.69 -11.89
C ALA A 95 13.83 12.21 -13.18
N ASP A 96 13.52 11.00 -13.65
CA ASP A 96 14.03 10.50 -14.93
C ASP A 96 13.56 11.35 -16.11
N TYR A 97 12.28 11.76 -16.12
CA TYR A 97 11.76 12.64 -17.17
C TYR A 97 12.46 14.01 -17.16
N GLU A 98 12.70 14.59 -15.98
CA GLU A 98 13.41 15.86 -15.84
C GLU A 98 14.85 15.77 -16.36
N MET A 99 15.56 14.70 -16.00
CA MET A 99 16.92 14.45 -16.46
C MET A 99 17.00 14.27 -17.98
N VAL A 100 16.03 13.57 -18.58
CA VAL A 100 15.91 13.44 -20.04
C VAL A 100 15.62 14.78 -20.71
N GLN A 101 14.74 15.61 -20.13
CA GLN A 101 14.46 16.94 -20.65
C GLN A 101 15.68 17.85 -20.62
N GLU A 102 16.45 17.84 -19.53
CA GLU A 102 17.69 18.59 -19.43
C GLU A 102 18.75 18.11 -20.42
N ALA A 103 18.91 16.79 -20.57
CA ALA A 103 19.81 16.21 -21.55
C ALA A 103 19.42 16.60 -22.98
N GLN A 104 18.13 16.63 -23.31
CA GLN A 104 17.64 17.08 -24.62
C GLN A 104 17.90 18.58 -24.85
N LYS A 105 17.69 19.43 -23.83
CA LYS A 105 18.02 20.86 -23.91
C LYS A 105 19.51 21.07 -24.15
N GLY A 106 20.37 20.40 -23.38
CA GLY A 106 21.83 20.48 -23.55
C GLY A 106 22.31 19.93 -24.90
N ALA A 107 21.65 18.89 -25.44
CA ALA A 107 21.94 18.38 -26.77
C ALA A 107 21.50 19.34 -27.89
N ALA A 108 20.38 20.05 -27.71
CA ALA A 108 19.92 21.07 -28.64
C ALA A 108 20.82 22.32 -28.65
N GLU A 109 21.45 22.63 -27.51
CA GLU A 109 22.41 23.74 -27.36
C GLU A 109 23.85 23.34 -27.75
N ALA A 110 24.10 22.06 -28.05
CA ALA A 110 25.43 21.58 -28.39
C ALA A 110 25.92 22.18 -29.73
N PRO A 111 27.13 22.76 -29.80
CA PRO A 111 27.65 23.35 -31.02
C PRO A 111 27.83 22.30 -32.12
N ALA A 112 27.53 22.68 -33.37
CA ALA A 112 27.57 21.78 -34.52
C ALA A 112 28.93 21.06 -34.63
N PRO A 113 28.94 19.74 -34.91
CA PRO A 113 30.18 18.97 -35.02
C PRO A 113 31.05 19.57 -36.13
N LYS A 114 32.29 19.93 -35.79
CA LYS A 114 33.28 20.39 -36.78
C LYS A 114 33.59 19.21 -37.70
N ILE A 115 33.03 19.22 -38.91
CA ILE A 115 33.41 18.30 -39.99
C ILE A 115 34.86 18.63 -40.35
N GLY A 116 35.78 17.77 -39.92
CA GLY A 116 37.20 17.86 -40.27
C GLY A 116 37.39 17.57 -41.76
N LYS A 117 38.23 18.40 -42.41
CA LYS A 117 38.76 18.19 -43.77
C LYS A 117 39.62 16.94 -43.85
#